data_AF-A0A078KVQ7-F1
#
_entry.id   AF-A0A078KVQ7-F1
#
_cell.length_a   1.000
_cell.length_b   1.000
_cell.length_c   1.000
_cell.angle_alpha   90.00
_cell.angle_beta   90.00
_cell.angle_gamma   90.00
#
_symmetry.space_group_name_H-M   'P 1'
#
loop_
_entity.id
_entity.type
_entity.pdbx_description
1 polymer ?
#
loop_
_entity_poly.entity_id
_entity_poly.type
_entity_poly.pdbx_seq_one_letter_code
_entity_poly.pdbx_strand_id
1 'polypeptide(L)'
;MKAKTTDTARPRSTTSIDDFALETAKSSGGVTGSKRVLRRSNNSSYQLKPSILDNTYTRQLKAKRTERENFGEFISSCIGRSMLASFDKPSTTLPEIILVYDQHKKRALIASKYLEGNVVQTLDDYAQAIAPGPAPLKGKKKGHASFVPGQLSDSGKIGLDSNQMVELKSSLRDSIGISAVLGDHDVNPGNMMVVTNLFIDEETDEIVQQSQIARIDLGHAFNDLLNVPVAPSLFGAALDTAHPVQDFLNREKVAGFGGGDPSKFWRDYPGMGSLSEMAEMAETFERIGSVPEEAIKKGVEDAKQGFLDLLRDMKANNDDAGIAHVHSSLVEIYNNISSEKMQESPQQIRSQIDTIFEEYGNFVINNCKDALRTSKLLTIQSTIDQQLKNRVPMDQIYAKVLPIFNNLEPNANQSDPNKKITWVKEGPDVPPFSGTLKQYLIQRQIDLLYKQEPNKPVNKIANSILNYLNSYQTYVDSQRIGNSTGIQKAGQLETGLYEIAEQLAKNNPRGALDLVKVLRTELITKFGETNLIGKSNAIQAVTQMQADLKKIVFNEYKQGMAQMRLHNEPKPTPSPDL
;
A
#
# COMPACT_ATOMS: atom_id res chain seq x y z
N MET A 1 51.49 1.27 39.60
CA MET A 1 50.79 1.58 38.34
C MET A 1 51.28 0.61 37.26
N LYS A 2 50.51 -0.42 36.93
CA LYS A 2 50.71 -1.23 35.71
C LYS A 2 49.58 -0.87 34.76
N ALA A 3 49.93 -0.41 33.56
CA ALA A 3 48.98 -0.04 32.52
C ALA A 3 48.14 -1.27 32.13
N LYS A 4 46.81 -1.13 32.18
CA LYS A 4 45.89 -2.03 31.50
C LYS A 4 46.11 -1.83 30.00
N THR A 5 46.72 -2.83 29.36
CA THR A 5 46.68 -3.01 27.91
C THR A 5 45.23 -3.03 27.47
N THR A 6 44.89 -2.11 26.57
CA THR A 6 43.65 -2.09 25.79
C THR A 6 43.46 -3.44 25.12
N ASP A 7 42.41 -4.15 25.53
CA ASP A 7 41.95 -5.39 24.92
C ASP A 7 41.51 -5.05 23.49
N THR A 8 42.36 -5.34 22.51
CA THR A 8 41.97 -5.24 21.10
C THR A 8 40.92 -6.30 20.85
N ALA A 9 39.64 -5.87 20.78
CA ALA A 9 38.51 -6.74 20.50
C ALA A 9 38.84 -7.65 19.31
N ARG A 10 38.78 -8.97 19.53
CA ARG A 10 38.89 -9.93 18.42
C ARG A 10 37.84 -9.60 17.37
N PRO A 11 38.16 -9.70 16.06
CA PRO A 11 37.16 -9.50 15.02
C PRO A 11 35.97 -10.43 15.25
N ARG A 12 34.74 -9.93 15.08
CA ARG A 12 33.55 -10.79 15.05
C ARG A 12 33.67 -11.78 13.88
N SER A 13 33.33 -13.04 14.11
CA SER A 13 33.19 -14.07 13.08
C SER A 13 31.70 -14.27 12.76
N THR A 14 31.41 -14.67 11.53
CA THR A 14 30.07 -15.09 11.12
C THR A 14 29.66 -16.36 11.88
N THR A 15 28.35 -16.55 12.06
CA THR A 15 27.82 -17.76 12.70
C THR A 15 28.14 -18.98 11.82
N SER A 16 28.70 -20.03 12.41
CA SER A 16 29.02 -21.26 11.67
C SER A 16 27.77 -22.14 11.56
N ILE A 17 27.68 -22.91 10.47
CA ILE A 17 26.66 -23.98 10.37
C ILE A 17 26.75 -24.99 11.51
N ASP A 18 27.95 -25.21 12.05
CA ASP A 18 28.21 -26.15 13.15
C ASP A 18 27.65 -25.65 14.50
N ASP A 19 27.30 -24.37 14.59
CA ASP A 19 26.61 -23.78 15.75
C ASP A 19 25.16 -24.28 15.87
N PHE A 20 24.64 -25.02 14.89
CA PHE A 20 23.29 -25.56 14.87
C PHE A 20 23.26 -27.08 15.04
N ALA A 21 22.26 -27.56 15.79
CA ALA A 21 21.99 -28.98 16.02
C ALA A 21 21.26 -29.64 14.84
N LEU A 22 21.98 -29.81 13.73
CA LEU A 22 21.44 -30.38 12.48
C LEU A 22 20.92 -31.82 12.62
N GLU A 23 21.42 -32.57 13.59
CA GLU A 23 20.98 -33.93 13.93
C GLU A 23 19.54 -33.99 14.44
N THR A 24 19.03 -32.88 14.97
CA THR A 24 17.65 -32.76 15.45
C THR A 24 16.75 -32.03 14.45
N ALA A 25 17.27 -31.71 13.26
CA ALA A 25 16.60 -30.85 12.31
C ALA A 25 15.28 -31.46 11.83
N LYS A 26 14.20 -30.67 11.91
CA LYS A 26 12.89 -31.03 11.38
C LYS A 26 12.56 -30.14 10.19
N SER A 27 11.80 -30.64 9.22
CA SER A 27 11.26 -29.79 8.15
C SER A 27 10.39 -28.69 8.77
N SER A 28 10.59 -27.42 8.38
CA SER A 28 9.83 -26.29 8.92
C SER A 28 8.51 -26.03 8.17
N GLY A 29 8.11 -26.90 7.25
CA GLY A 29 6.98 -26.65 6.33
C GLY A 29 7.36 -25.69 5.19
N GLY A 30 6.54 -25.67 4.13
CA GLY A 30 6.78 -24.85 2.93
C GLY A 30 7.60 -25.55 1.82
N VAL A 31 7.73 -24.89 0.67
CA VAL A 31 8.37 -25.44 -0.56
C VAL A 31 9.89 -25.19 -0.59
N THR A 32 10.44 -24.54 0.44
CA THR A 32 11.79 -23.93 0.40
C THR A 32 12.92 -24.78 0.96
N GLY A 33 12.63 -26.01 1.40
CA GLY A 33 13.65 -26.91 1.97
C GLY A 33 14.21 -26.44 3.32
N SER A 34 13.59 -25.44 3.95
CA SER A 34 13.98 -24.91 5.25
C SER A 34 13.87 -25.94 6.37
N LYS A 35 14.74 -25.81 7.37
CA LYS A 35 14.80 -26.71 8.52
C LYS A 35 14.68 -25.93 9.83
N ARG A 36 13.88 -26.45 10.76
CA ARG A 36 13.89 -26.02 12.16
C ARG A 36 15.08 -26.66 12.86
N VAL A 37 15.93 -25.84 13.47
CA VAL A 37 17.16 -26.24 14.16
C VAL A 37 17.27 -25.51 15.50
N LEU A 38 18.02 -26.08 16.44
CA LEU A 38 18.40 -25.41 17.69
C LEU A 38 19.82 -24.86 17.56
N ARG A 39 20.05 -23.63 18.01
CA ARG A 39 21.40 -23.09 18.13
C ARG A 39 22.04 -23.61 19.42
N ARG A 40 23.21 -24.25 19.32
CA ARG A 40 23.88 -24.94 20.43
C ARG A 40 24.28 -24.00 21.58
N SER A 41 24.57 -22.74 21.29
CA SER A 41 25.06 -21.78 22.28
C SER A 41 23.99 -21.28 23.26
N ASN A 42 22.72 -21.30 22.87
CA ASN A 42 21.64 -20.72 23.68
C ASN A 42 20.32 -21.51 23.64
N ASN A 43 20.29 -22.68 22.99
CA ASN A 43 19.11 -23.51 22.78
C ASN A 43 17.90 -22.80 22.16
N SER A 44 18.09 -21.63 21.55
CA SER A 44 17.01 -20.95 20.81
C SER A 44 16.72 -21.68 19.50
N SER A 45 15.44 -21.69 19.11
CA SER A 45 14.98 -22.31 17.87
C SER A 45 15.12 -21.33 16.70
N TYR A 46 15.64 -21.81 15.57
CA TYR A 46 15.78 -21.06 14.32
C TYR A 46 15.20 -21.84 13.15
N GLN A 47 14.69 -21.12 12.15
CA GLN A 47 14.45 -21.62 10.82
C GLN A 47 15.71 -21.35 9.97
N LEU A 48 16.45 -22.40 9.68
CA LEU A 48 17.60 -22.36 8.78
C LEU A 48 17.11 -22.48 7.34
N LYS A 49 17.34 -21.43 6.54
CA LYS A 49 17.01 -21.40 5.11
C LYS A 49 18.26 -21.75 4.29
N PRO A 50 18.19 -22.73 3.37
CA PRO A 50 19.35 -23.14 2.58
C PRO A 50 19.70 -22.08 1.53
N SER A 51 20.94 -22.17 1.03
CA SER A 51 21.37 -21.43 -0.15
C SER A 51 20.46 -21.71 -1.36
N ILE A 52 20.28 -20.73 -2.24
CA ILE A 52 19.61 -20.91 -3.52
C ILE A 52 20.29 -22.00 -4.36
N LEU A 53 21.61 -22.15 -4.24
CA LEU A 53 22.39 -23.14 -5.00
C LEU A 53 22.08 -24.57 -4.57
N ASP A 54 21.52 -24.77 -3.39
CA ASP A 54 21.11 -26.06 -2.85
C ASP A 54 19.60 -26.36 -3.13
N ASN A 55 18.88 -25.43 -3.75
CA ASN A 55 17.47 -25.58 -4.10
C ASN A 55 17.27 -26.27 -5.47
N THR A 56 16.00 -26.57 -5.81
CA THR A 56 15.63 -27.14 -7.11
C THR A 56 16.06 -26.23 -8.28
N TYR A 57 16.42 -26.85 -9.42
CA TYR A 57 16.86 -26.13 -10.62
C TYR A 57 15.87 -25.05 -11.08
N THR A 58 14.57 -25.31 -10.97
CA THR A 58 13.52 -24.34 -11.31
C THR A 58 13.55 -23.12 -10.42
N ARG A 59 13.80 -23.28 -9.11
CA ARG A 59 13.94 -22.15 -8.18
C ARG A 59 15.23 -21.38 -8.44
N GLN A 60 16.33 -22.09 -8.70
CA GLN A 60 17.60 -21.48 -9.09
C GLN A 60 17.43 -20.57 -10.31
N LEU A 61 16.76 -21.04 -11.37
CA LEU A 61 16.51 -20.22 -12.55
C LEU A 61 15.66 -18.99 -12.26
N LYS A 62 14.57 -19.13 -11.48
CA LYS A 62 13.72 -17.99 -11.09
C LYS A 62 14.48 -16.94 -10.30
N ALA A 63 15.39 -17.37 -9.44
CA ALA A 63 16.25 -16.49 -8.65
C ALA A 63 17.51 -16.03 -9.41
N LYS A 64 17.64 -16.31 -10.73
CA LYS A 64 18.87 -16.05 -11.50
C LYS A 64 20.14 -16.62 -10.84
N ARG A 65 19.99 -17.68 -10.05
CA ARG A 65 21.04 -18.32 -9.25
C ARG A 65 21.72 -17.35 -8.28
N THR A 66 20.97 -16.40 -7.70
CA THR A 66 21.44 -15.41 -6.71
C THR A 66 20.68 -15.55 -5.38
N GLU A 67 21.32 -15.19 -4.26
CA GLU A 67 20.78 -15.28 -2.88
C GLU A 67 19.79 -14.16 -2.51
N ARG A 68 19.09 -13.60 -3.50
CA ARG A 68 18.26 -12.40 -3.32
C ARG A 68 17.23 -12.49 -2.21
N GLU A 69 16.56 -13.64 -2.09
CA GLU A 69 15.54 -13.86 -1.07
C GLU A 69 16.17 -13.91 0.33
N ASN A 70 17.21 -14.72 0.52
CA ASN A 70 17.89 -14.86 1.81
C ASN A 70 18.56 -13.55 2.24
N PHE A 71 19.27 -12.89 1.32
CA PHE A 71 19.98 -11.65 1.63
C PHE A 71 19.02 -10.49 1.83
N GLY A 72 17.97 -10.38 1.01
CA GLY A 72 16.90 -9.40 1.20
C GLY A 72 16.24 -9.53 2.56
N GLU A 73 15.99 -10.76 3.04
CA GLU A 73 15.42 -11.00 4.37
C GLU A 73 16.35 -10.56 5.50
N PHE A 74 17.65 -10.89 5.41
CA PHE A 74 18.63 -10.45 6.39
C PHE A 74 18.76 -8.92 6.45
N ILE A 75 18.92 -8.27 5.29
CA ILE A 75 19.04 -6.80 5.18
C ILE A 75 17.79 -6.12 5.72
N SER A 76 16.61 -6.56 5.28
CA SER A 76 15.32 -6.01 5.72
C SER A 76 15.04 -6.23 7.20
N SER A 77 15.44 -7.37 7.77
CA SER A 77 15.35 -7.60 9.22
C SER A 77 16.25 -6.65 10.01
N CYS A 78 17.51 -6.47 9.61
CA CYS A 78 18.42 -5.52 10.27
C CYS A 78 17.88 -4.08 10.24
N ILE A 79 17.46 -3.62 9.07
CA ILE A 79 16.91 -2.26 8.91
C ILE A 79 15.58 -2.12 9.66
N GLY A 80 14.62 -3.00 9.39
CA GLY A 80 13.28 -2.94 9.98
C GLY A 80 13.28 -3.03 11.51
N ARG A 81 14.14 -3.88 12.11
CA ARG A 81 14.28 -3.96 13.57
C ARG A 81 14.86 -2.67 14.15
N SER A 82 15.84 -2.06 13.48
CA SER A 82 16.41 -0.77 13.90
C SER A 82 15.39 0.36 13.80
N MET A 83 14.57 0.38 12.74
CA MET A 83 13.46 1.32 12.60
C MET A 83 12.43 1.17 13.71
N LEU A 84 11.94 -0.06 13.95
CA LEU A 84 10.94 -0.34 15.00
C LEU A 84 11.40 0.06 16.40
N ALA A 85 12.68 -0.15 16.70
CA ALA A 85 13.27 0.24 17.98
C ALA A 85 13.26 1.76 18.20
N SER A 86 13.21 2.58 17.14
CA SER A 86 13.23 4.05 17.24
C SER A 86 11.91 4.67 17.71
N PHE A 87 10.82 3.90 17.75
CA PHE A 87 9.51 4.34 18.27
C PHE A 87 8.91 3.34 19.27
N ASP A 88 9.79 2.76 20.10
CA ASP A 88 9.46 1.91 21.26
C ASP A 88 8.62 0.66 20.95
N LYS A 89 8.70 0.13 19.74
CA LYS A 89 8.09 -1.16 19.42
C LYS A 89 9.00 -2.31 19.86
N PRO A 90 8.43 -3.40 20.41
CA PRO A 90 9.22 -4.52 20.87
C PRO A 90 9.96 -5.18 19.70
N SER A 91 11.19 -5.64 19.95
CA SER A 91 12.01 -6.31 18.95
C SER A 91 11.43 -7.65 18.45
N THR A 92 10.29 -8.08 18.99
CA THR A 92 9.56 -9.30 18.60
C THR A 92 8.64 -9.08 17.40
N THR A 93 8.43 -7.85 16.94
CA THR A 93 7.60 -7.54 15.77
C THR A 93 8.27 -7.94 14.45
N LEU A 94 9.59 -8.14 14.44
CA LEU A 94 10.36 -8.73 13.32
C LEU A 94 11.38 -9.74 13.87
N PRO A 95 11.52 -10.94 13.29
CA PRO A 95 12.47 -11.94 13.77
C PRO A 95 13.91 -11.47 13.57
N GLU A 96 14.79 -11.87 14.48
CA GLU A 96 16.23 -11.73 14.29
C GLU A 96 16.68 -12.70 13.19
N ILE A 97 17.40 -12.19 12.20
CA ILE A 97 17.96 -13.01 11.12
C ILE A 97 19.47 -12.87 11.16
N ILE A 98 20.16 -13.99 11.05
CA ILE A 98 21.62 -14.04 11.05
C ILE A 98 22.14 -14.71 9.79
N LEU A 99 23.23 -14.17 9.24
CA LEU A 99 24.01 -14.85 8.20
C LEU A 99 24.74 -16.04 8.80
N VAL A 100 24.70 -17.15 8.07
CA VAL A 100 25.33 -18.41 8.46
C VAL A 100 26.29 -18.84 7.34
N TYR A 101 27.52 -19.19 7.71
CA TYR A 101 28.49 -19.75 6.78
C TYR A 101 28.55 -21.28 6.91
N ASP A 102 28.15 -21.98 5.86
CA ASP A 102 28.41 -23.41 5.73
C ASP A 102 29.77 -23.60 5.06
N GLN A 103 30.80 -23.66 5.90
CA GLN A 103 32.19 -23.86 5.51
C GLN A 103 32.43 -25.20 4.79
N HIS A 104 31.62 -26.22 5.08
CA HIS A 104 31.75 -27.54 4.46
C HIS A 104 31.29 -27.55 3.02
N LYS A 105 30.17 -26.86 2.75
CA LYS A 105 29.61 -26.73 1.40
C LYS A 105 30.05 -25.49 0.65
N LYS A 106 30.73 -24.56 1.32
CA LYS A 106 31.07 -23.23 0.78
C LYS A 106 29.82 -22.49 0.33
N ARG A 107 28.89 -22.27 1.28
CA ARG A 107 27.59 -21.64 1.04
C ARG A 107 27.29 -20.58 2.09
N ALA A 108 26.64 -19.49 1.64
CA ALA A 108 25.97 -18.55 2.52
C ALA A 108 24.52 -18.99 2.74
N LEU A 109 24.08 -18.98 3.99
CA LEU A 109 22.73 -19.31 4.42
C LEU A 109 22.22 -18.19 5.33
N ILE A 110 20.95 -18.26 5.71
CA ILE A 110 20.40 -17.46 6.80
C ILE A 110 19.69 -18.34 7.82
N ALA A 111 19.69 -17.90 9.07
CA ALA A 111 18.88 -18.47 10.13
C ALA A 111 17.97 -17.40 10.72
N SER A 112 16.66 -17.61 10.65
CA SER A 112 15.64 -16.73 11.22
C SER A 112 15.20 -17.25 12.58
N LYS A 113 15.35 -16.46 13.64
CA LYS A 113 14.99 -16.85 15.00
C LYS A 113 13.47 -16.95 15.10
N TYR A 114 12.97 -18.07 15.65
CA TYR A 114 11.55 -18.20 15.92
C TYR A 114 11.11 -17.16 16.96
N LEU A 115 9.93 -16.57 16.73
CA LEU A 115 9.30 -15.68 17.70
C LEU A 115 8.89 -16.47 18.95
N GLU A 116 8.98 -15.81 20.10
CA GLU A 116 8.69 -16.40 21.42
C GLU A 116 7.46 -15.71 22.02
N GLY A 117 6.60 -16.50 22.66
CA GLY A 117 5.37 -16.07 23.33
C GLY A 117 4.61 -17.28 23.88
N ASN A 118 3.58 -17.07 24.69
CA ASN A 118 2.75 -18.17 25.21
C ASN A 118 2.03 -18.91 24.07
N VAL A 119 1.56 -18.18 23.07
CA VAL A 119 1.02 -18.75 21.82
C VAL A 119 1.60 -17.97 20.64
N VAL A 120 2.13 -18.71 19.66
CA VAL A 120 2.68 -18.15 18.41
C VAL A 120 2.13 -18.94 17.24
N GLN A 121 1.36 -18.30 16.38
CA GLN A 121 0.70 -18.93 15.23
C GLN A 121 0.58 -17.95 14.06
N THR A 122 0.41 -18.46 12.83
CA THR A 122 0.20 -17.56 11.68
C THR A 122 -1.12 -16.81 11.81
N LEU A 123 -1.26 -15.69 11.11
CA LEU A 123 -2.51 -14.96 11.07
C LEU A 123 -3.63 -15.76 10.36
N ASP A 124 -3.27 -16.65 9.43
CA ASP A 124 -4.20 -17.65 8.87
C ASP A 124 -4.71 -18.62 9.94
N ASP A 125 -3.80 -19.21 10.72
CA ASP A 125 -4.16 -20.16 11.79
C ASP A 125 -5.00 -19.47 12.88
N TYR A 126 -4.62 -18.23 13.24
CA TYR A 126 -5.39 -17.40 14.16
C TYR A 126 -6.80 -17.13 13.64
N ALA A 127 -6.93 -16.68 12.39
CA ALA A 127 -8.21 -16.43 11.74
C ALA A 127 -9.09 -17.69 11.71
N GLN A 128 -8.49 -18.85 11.44
CA GLN A 128 -9.19 -20.13 11.44
C GLN A 128 -9.70 -20.51 12.84
N ALA A 129 -8.95 -20.20 13.89
CA ALA A 129 -9.33 -20.47 15.28
C ALA A 129 -10.49 -19.60 15.77
N ILE A 130 -10.60 -18.36 15.28
CA ILE A 130 -11.63 -17.39 15.74
C ILE A 130 -12.88 -17.34 14.86
N ALA A 131 -12.87 -17.97 13.67
CA ALA A 131 -14.00 -17.93 12.76
C ALA A 131 -15.22 -18.71 13.32
N PRO A 132 -16.45 -18.15 13.26
CA PRO A 132 -17.64 -18.83 13.74
C PRO A 132 -18.02 -20.00 12.81
N GLY A 133 -17.66 -21.21 13.17
CA GLY A 133 -18.14 -22.46 12.57
C GLY A 133 -17.03 -23.41 12.08
N PRO A 134 -17.32 -24.72 11.94
CA PRO A 134 -16.33 -25.75 11.60
C PRO A 134 -15.92 -25.77 10.11
N ALA A 135 -16.11 -24.69 9.37
CA ALA A 135 -15.78 -24.68 7.95
C ALA A 135 -14.28 -24.43 7.78
N PRO A 136 -13.46 -25.43 7.41
CA PRO A 136 -12.10 -25.15 6.94
C PRO A 136 -12.20 -24.14 5.80
N LEU A 137 -11.22 -23.24 5.66
CA LEU A 137 -11.03 -22.35 4.51
C LEU A 137 -11.31 -23.18 3.24
N LYS A 138 -12.53 -23.04 2.66
CA LYS A 138 -13.07 -24.02 1.71
C LYS A 138 -12.25 -24.01 0.43
N GLY A 139 -11.55 -25.11 0.15
CA GLY A 139 -11.04 -25.41 -1.18
C GLY A 139 -9.87 -26.39 -1.18
N LYS A 140 -9.76 -27.21 -2.23
CA LYS A 140 -8.59 -28.09 -2.51
C LYS A 140 -7.27 -27.31 -2.77
N LYS A 141 -7.26 -26.00 -2.55
CA LYS A 141 -6.10 -25.11 -2.53
C LYS A 141 -6.21 -24.26 -1.25
N LYS A 142 -5.20 -24.32 -0.38
CA LYS A 142 -5.09 -23.50 0.83
C LYS A 142 -5.19 -22.01 0.43
N GLY A 143 -6.33 -21.37 0.66
CA GLY A 143 -6.49 -19.93 0.49
C GLY A 143 -6.15 -19.22 1.80
N HIS A 144 -5.66 -17.98 1.72
CA HIS A 144 -5.44 -17.14 2.90
C HIS A 144 -6.76 -16.56 3.42
N ALA A 145 -6.81 -16.23 4.70
CA ALA A 145 -7.88 -15.42 5.28
C ALA A 145 -7.90 -14.00 4.68
N SER A 146 -9.08 -13.38 4.59
CA SER A 146 -9.23 -12.00 4.12
C SER A 146 -9.79 -11.11 5.23
N PHE A 147 -9.18 -9.95 5.45
CA PHE A 147 -9.51 -9.02 6.52
C PHE A 147 -10.31 -7.83 5.96
N VAL A 148 -11.58 -7.73 6.33
CA VAL A 148 -12.58 -6.84 5.72
C VAL A 148 -13.05 -5.76 6.71
N PRO A 149 -13.59 -4.62 6.23
CA PRO A 149 -14.13 -3.58 7.13
C PRO A 149 -15.29 -4.09 7.99
N GLY A 150 -15.45 -3.53 9.19
CA GLY A 150 -16.60 -3.79 10.05
C GLY A 150 -16.46 -5.04 10.93
N GLN A 151 -17.59 -5.45 11.51
CA GLN A 151 -17.71 -6.55 12.48
C GLN A 151 -17.89 -7.94 11.85
N LEU A 152 -18.13 -8.01 10.53
CA LEU A 152 -18.59 -9.23 9.89
C LEU A 152 -17.46 -10.24 9.74
N SER A 153 -17.61 -11.39 10.39
CA SER A 153 -16.76 -12.56 10.22
C SER A 153 -17.58 -13.72 9.63
N ASP A 154 -17.16 -14.22 8.48
CA ASP A 154 -17.74 -15.39 7.79
C ASP A 154 -16.59 -16.29 7.29
N SER A 155 -16.88 -17.47 6.74
CA SER A 155 -15.92 -18.47 6.31
C SER A 155 -14.78 -17.87 5.45
N GLY A 156 -13.62 -17.65 6.06
CA GLY A 156 -12.42 -17.08 5.42
C GLY A 156 -12.38 -15.55 5.30
N LYS A 157 -13.34 -14.83 5.88
CA LYS A 157 -13.35 -13.36 5.99
C LYS A 157 -13.47 -12.95 7.45
N ILE A 158 -12.53 -12.14 7.94
CA ILE A 158 -12.51 -11.67 9.32
C ILE A 158 -12.75 -10.17 9.34
N GLY A 159 -13.73 -9.71 10.12
CA GLY A 159 -14.01 -8.30 10.32
C GLY A 159 -12.93 -7.62 11.16
N LEU A 160 -12.37 -6.53 10.68
CA LEU A 160 -11.32 -5.76 11.37
C LEU A 160 -11.80 -5.17 12.71
N ASP A 161 -13.09 -4.87 12.84
CA ASP A 161 -13.65 -4.31 14.08
C ASP A 161 -14.12 -5.40 15.06
N SER A 162 -14.00 -6.68 14.70
CA SER A 162 -14.34 -7.78 15.62
C SER A 162 -13.51 -7.71 16.90
N ASN A 163 -14.09 -8.16 18.01
CA ASN A 163 -13.44 -8.15 19.33
C ASN A 163 -12.07 -8.84 19.30
N GLN A 164 -11.88 -9.85 18.45
CA GLN A 164 -10.63 -10.60 18.31
C GLN A 164 -9.56 -9.84 17.49
N MET A 165 -9.97 -8.93 16.59
CA MET A 165 -9.05 -8.20 15.72
C MET A 165 -8.70 -6.80 16.22
N VAL A 166 -9.56 -6.19 17.04
CA VAL A 166 -9.42 -4.78 17.42
C VAL A 166 -8.05 -4.46 18.03
N GLU A 167 -7.53 -5.34 18.89
CA GLU A 167 -6.21 -5.19 19.54
C GLU A 167 -5.05 -5.41 18.55
N LEU A 168 -5.26 -6.25 17.53
CA LEU A 168 -4.25 -6.59 16.54
C LEU A 168 -4.10 -5.55 15.43
N LYS A 169 -5.14 -4.73 15.20
CA LYS A 169 -5.20 -3.76 14.08
C LYS A 169 -3.96 -2.87 13.99
N SER A 170 -3.53 -2.30 15.12
CA SER A 170 -2.38 -1.40 15.16
C SER A 170 -1.09 -2.09 14.68
N SER A 171 -0.81 -3.29 15.20
CA SER A 171 0.35 -4.09 14.80
C SER A 171 0.27 -4.65 13.38
N LEU A 172 -0.94 -4.91 12.86
CA LEU A 172 -1.15 -5.29 11.46
C LEU A 172 -0.80 -4.13 10.52
N ARG A 173 -1.27 -2.92 10.83
CA ARG A 173 -0.94 -1.71 10.06
C ARG A 173 0.56 -1.43 10.09
N ASP A 174 1.21 -1.55 11.24
CA ASP A 174 2.67 -1.40 11.37
C ASP A 174 3.41 -2.40 10.48
N SER A 175 2.98 -3.67 10.50
CA SER A 175 3.58 -4.73 9.68
C SER A 175 3.41 -4.48 8.17
N ILE A 176 2.25 -3.98 7.75
CA ILE A 176 1.99 -3.59 6.36
C ILE A 176 2.82 -2.36 5.98
N GLY A 177 2.84 -1.32 6.81
CA GLY A 177 3.56 -0.08 6.54
C GLY A 177 5.07 -0.28 6.43
N ILE A 178 5.65 -1.12 7.30
CA ILE A 178 7.07 -1.49 7.21
C ILE A 178 7.36 -2.26 5.93
N SER A 179 6.49 -3.21 5.57
CA SER A 179 6.64 -3.96 4.33
C SER A 179 6.64 -3.03 3.12
N ALA A 180 5.74 -2.03 3.10
CA ALA A 180 5.68 -1.04 2.03
C ALA A 180 6.98 -0.22 1.90
N VAL A 181 7.56 0.25 3.01
CA VAL A 181 8.80 1.05 2.99
C VAL A 181 10.03 0.21 2.64
N LEU A 182 10.06 -1.07 3.03
CA LEU A 182 11.13 -2.01 2.64
C LEU A 182 10.95 -2.57 1.22
N GLY A 183 9.89 -2.18 0.50
CA GLY A 183 9.60 -2.65 -0.85
C GLY A 183 9.14 -4.11 -0.92
N ASP A 184 8.61 -4.65 0.17
CA ASP A 184 8.08 -6.00 0.25
C ASP A 184 6.58 -6.03 -0.03
N HIS A 185 6.19 -6.55 -1.19
CA HIS A 185 4.80 -6.72 -1.58
C HIS A 185 4.21 -8.10 -1.26
N ASP A 186 4.98 -8.99 -0.61
CA ASP A 186 4.49 -10.32 -0.19
C ASP A 186 3.76 -10.29 1.17
N VAL A 187 2.86 -9.32 1.33
CA VAL A 187 2.04 -9.16 2.54
C VAL A 187 0.83 -10.10 2.50
N ASN A 188 1.02 -11.36 2.88
CA ASN A 188 -0.09 -12.30 3.08
C ASN A 188 -0.22 -12.75 4.55
N PRO A 189 -1.38 -13.25 5.00
CA PRO A 189 -1.57 -13.67 6.39
C PRO A 189 -0.68 -14.84 6.84
N GLY A 190 -0.19 -15.68 5.93
CA GLY A 190 0.79 -16.73 6.25
C GLY A 190 2.17 -16.16 6.62
N ASN A 191 2.43 -14.93 6.20
CA ASN A 191 3.63 -14.14 6.43
C ASN A 191 3.50 -13.19 7.65
N MET A 192 2.39 -13.29 8.38
CA MET A 192 2.11 -12.56 9.61
C MET A 192 1.94 -13.56 10.77
N MET A 193 2.54 -13.27 11.92
CA MET A 193 2.45 -14.12 13.12
C MET A 193 1.71 -13.38 14.22
N VAL A 194 0.69 -14.00 14.79
CA VAL A 194 0.08 -13.53 16.04
C VAL A 194 0.90 -14.10 17.20
N VAL A 195 1.49 -13.21 17.99
CA VAL A 195 2.25 -13.51 19.20
C VAL A 195 1.42 -13.05 20.39
N THR A 196 1.00 -14.01 21.22
CA THR A 196 0.21 -13.77 22.42
C THR A 196 1.05 -14.04 23.66
N ASN A 197 1.13 -13.04 24.54
CA ASN A 197 1.75 -13.14 25.85
C ASN A 197 0.69 -13.08 26.94
N LEU A 198 0.91 -13.85 28.00
CA LEU A 198 0.09 -13.87 29.21
C LEU A 198 0.96 -13.35 30.36
N PHE A 199 0.48 -12.32 31.04
CA PHE A 199 1.10 -11.80 32.25
C PHE A 199 0.06 -11.64 33.35
N ILE A 200 0.52 -11.58 34.59
CA ILE A 200 -0.32 -11.28 35.74
C ILE A 200 -0.27 -9.76 35.91
N ASP A 201 -1.43 -9.12 35.90
CA ASP A 201 -1.56 -7.72 36.28
C ASP A 201 -1.31 -7.61 37.78
N GLU A 202 -0.27 -6.87 38.16
CA GLU A 202 0.16 -6.76 39.57
C GLU A 202 -0.84 -5.98 40.44
N GLU A 203 -1.73 -5.18 39.84
CA GLU A 203 -2.75 -4.42 40.57
C GLU A 203 -4.02 -5.22 40.79
N THR A 204 -4.39 -6.08 39.84
CA THR A 204 -5.66 -6.82 39.85
C THR A 204 -5.52 -8.32 40.14
N ASP A 205 -4.29 -8.86 40.10
CA ASP A 205 -3.97 -10.30 40.15
C ASP A 205 -4.67 -11.11 39.03
N GLU A 206 -5.10 -10.44 37.96
CA GLU A 206 -5.75 -11.06 36.81
C GLU A 206 -4.74 -11.43 35.71
N ILE A 207 -5.00 -12.51 34.98
CA ILE A 207 -4.21 -12.86 33.79
C ILE A 207 -4.63 -11.96 32.64
N VAL A 208 -3.74 -11.07 32.23
CA VAL A 208 -3.91 -10.22 31.06
C VAL A 208 -3.27 -10.88 29.85
N GLN A 209 -4.07 -10.96 28.78
CA GLN A 209 -3.62 -11.40 27.48
C GLN A 209 -3.27 -10.18 26.63
N GLN A 210 -2.04 -10.15 26.10
CA GLN A 210 -1.66 -9.15 25.11
C GLN A 210 -1.23 -9.86 23.82
N SER A 211 -1.91 -9.53 22.73
CA SER A 211 -1.60 -10.09 21.41
C SER A 211 -1.10 -9.00 20.48
N GLN A 212 -0.14 -9.33 19.64
CA GLN A 212 0.38 -8.46 18.60
C GLN A 212 0.70 -9.26 17.34
N ILE A 213 0.69 -8.59 16.20
CA ILE A 213 1.16 -9.12 14.93
C ILE A 213 2.64 -8.78 14.73
N ALA A 214 3.40 -9.80 14.35
CA ALA A 214 4.76 -9.70 13.89
C ALA A 214 4.85 -10.12 12.41
N ARG A 215 5.79 -9.54 11.68
CA ARG A 215 6.03 -9.83 10.25
C ARG A 215 7.21 -10.81 10.12
N ILE A 216 7.08 -11.86 9.32
CA ILE A 216 8.13 -12.88 9.08
C ILE A 216 8.31 -13.18 7.59
N ASP A 217 9.47 -13.62 7.12
CA ASP A 217 9.63 -13.92 5.67
C ASP A 217 9.54 -12.64 4.80
N LEU A 218 10.48 -11.73 5.03
CA LEU A 218 10.72 -10.50 4.24
C LEU A 218 11.63 -10.76 3.02
N GLY A 219 11.71 -12.00 2.51
CA GLY A 219 12.62 -12.34 1.41
C GLY A 219 12.29 -11.61 0.09
N HIS A 220 11.09 -11.06 -0.03
CA HIS A 220 10.67 -10.25 -1.18
C HIS A 220 10.97 -8.74 -1.03
N ALA A 221 11.49 -8.30 0.11
CA ALA A 221 12.01 -6.94 0.27
C ALA A 221 13.17 -6.67 -0.70
N PHE A 222 13.31 -5.42 -1.17
CA PHE A 222 14.35 -4.98 -2.11
C PHE A 222 14.40 -5.78 -3.45
N ASN A 223 13.35 -6.51 -3.83
CA ASN A 223 13.36 -7.44 -4.97
C ASN A 223 12.30 -7.14 -6.06
N ASP A 224 12.27 -8.00 -7.10
CA ASP A 224 11.67 -7.97 -8.47
C ASP A 224 10.40 -7.14 -8.77
N LEU A 225 9.68 -6.60 -7.79
CA LEU A 225 8.39 -5.94 -7.96
C LEU A 225 8.46 -4.41 -8.07
N LEU A 226 9.68 -3.86 -8.01
CA LEU A 226 9.95 -2.42 -8.03
C LEU A 226 10.36 -1.90 -9.43
N ASN A 227 10.93 -2.75 -10.28
CA ASN A 227 11.51 -2.38 -11.57
C ASN A 227 10.87 -3.13 -12.76
N VAL A 228 9.55 -3.06 -12.89
CA VAL A 228 8.83 -3.62 -14.06
C VAL A 228 8.47 -2.49 -15.01
N PRO A 229 8.75 -2.60 -16.33
CA PRO A 229 8.37 -1.59 -17.31
C PRO A 229 6.87 -1.26 -17.20
N VAL A 230 6.51 0.02 -17.34
CA VAL A 230 5.14 0.58 -17.34
C VAL A 230 4.33 0.13 -18.57
N ALA A 231 4.42 -1.14 -18.97
CA ALA A 231 3.67 -1.71 -20.07
C ALA A 231 2.31 -2.21 -19.53
N PRO A 232 1.21 -1.46 -19.70
CA PRO A 232 0.01 -1.58 -18.85
C PRO A 232 -0.86 -2.83 -19.10
N SER A 233 -0.57 -3.64 -20.13
CA SER A 233 -1.51 -4.68 -20.60
C SER A 233 -1.03 -6.12 -20.52
N LEU A 234 0.25 -6.40 -20.26
CA LEU A 234 0.78 -7.77 -20.32
C LEU A 234 1.46 -8.29 -19.05
N PHE A 235 1.96 -7.41 -18.18
CA PHE A 235 2.90 -7.85 -17.14
C PHE A 235 2.65 -7.37 -15.72
N GLY A 236 1.65 -6.53 -15.42
CA GLY A 236 1.50 -5.93 -14.09
C GLY A 236 2.71 -5.03 -13.76
N ALA A 237 2.55 -3.72 -13.80
CA ALA A 237 3.66 -2.79 -13.59
C ALA A 237 3.45 -1.99 -12.30
N ALA A 238 4.52 -1.42 -11.76
CA ALA A 238 4.38 -0.28 -10.84
C ALA A 238 3.59 0.81 -11.58
N LEU A 239 2.50 1.29 -10.98
CA LEU A 239 1.66 2.34 -11.54
C LEU A 239 2.32 3.71 -11.35
N ASP A 240 3.10 3.86 -10.27
CA ASP A 240 3.85 5.07 -9.97
C ASP A 240 5.21 4.76 -9.33
N THR A 241 6.28 4.78 -10.13
CA THR A 241 7.65 4.55 -9.64
C THR A 241 8.22 5.75 -8.86
N ALA A 242 7.60 6.93 -8.95
CA ALA A 242 8.02 8.11 -8.18
C ALA A 242 7.46 8.08 -6.75
N HIS A 243 6.37 7.34 -6.53
CA HIS A 243 5.69 7.22 -5.24
C HIS A 243 5.45 5.73 -4.86
N PRO A 244 6.49 4.96 -4.54
CA PRO A 244 6.40 3.51 -4.35
C PRO A 244 5.52 3.06 -3.16
N VAL A 245 5.45 3.86 -2.08
CA VAL A 245 4.59 3.54 -0.93
C VAL A 245 3.13 3.82 -1.26
N GLN A 246 2.85 4.89 -2.00
CA GLN A 246 1.52 5.13 -2.53
C GLN A 246 1.12 4.03 -3.55
N ASP A 247 2.04 3.65 -4.43
CA ASP A 247 1.84 2.60 -5.42
C ASP A 247 1.51 1.26 -4.75
N PHE A 248 2.19 0.91 -3.65
CA PHE A 248 1.87 -0.27 -2.86
C PHE A 248 0.38 -0.35 -2.49
N LEU A 249 -0.23 0.79 -2.11
CA LEU A 249 -1.65 0.88 -1.77
C LEU A 249 -2.56 0.93 -3.02
N ASN A 250 -2.07 1.45 -4.14
CA ASN A 250 -2.88 1.63 -5.36
C ASN A 250 -2.84 0.45 -6.33
N ARG A 251 -1.83 -0.39 -6.22
CA ARG A 251 -1.54 -1.47 -7.15
C ARG A 251 -2.64 -2.53 -7.13
N GLU A 252 -3.30 -2.74 -8.27
CA GLU A 252 -4.32 -3.78 -8.41
C GLU A 252 -3.71 -5.17 -8.58
N LYS A 253 -2.58 -5.22 -9.30
CA LYS A 253 -1.87 -6.45 -9.64
C LYS A 253 -0.38 -6.27 -9.50
N VAL A 254 0.26 -7.31 -9.00
CA VAL A 254 1.71 -7.44 -8.90
C VAL A 254 2.26 -7.97 -10.22
N ALA A 255 3.50 -7.62 -10.55
CA ALA A 255 4.11 -8.05 -11.79
C ALA A 255 4.13 -9.57 -11.98
N GLY A 256 3.79 -10.03 -13.18
CA GLY A 256 3.75 -11.45 -13.56
C GLY A 256 3.27 -11.69 -15.00
N PHE A 257 3.68 -12.83 -15.57
CA PHE A 257 3.30 -13.24 -16.92
C PHE A 257 1.77 -13.49 -17.01
N GLY A 258 1.08 -12.90 -17.99
CA GLY A 258 -0.37 -13.05 -18.17
C GLY A 258 -1.20 -12.00 -17.44
N GLY A 259 -0.65 -10.81 -17.20
CA GLY A 259 -1.36 -9.69 -16.60
C GLY A 259 -1.27 -9.60 -15.07
N GLY A 260 -0.37 -10.34 -14.42
CA GLY A 260 -0.07 -10.22 -12.98
C GLY A 260 -1.05 -10.89 -12.01
N ASP A 261 -0.57 -11.28 -10.83
CA ASP A 261 -1.40 -11.76 -9.72
C ASP A 261 -2.04 -10.57 -8.98
N PRO A 262 -3.25 -10.69 -8.40
CA PRO A 262 -3.83 -9.63 -7.57
C PRO A 262 -2.88 -9.18 -6.46
N SER A 263 -2.87 -7.88 -6.17
CA SER A 263 -2.16 -7.35 -5.00
C SER A 263 -2.60 -8.06 -3.73
N LYS A 264 -1.63 -8.61 -2.99
CA LYS A 264 -1.90 -9.32 -1.74
C LYS A 264 -2.50 -8.38 -0.70
N PHE A 265 -2.13 -7.10 -0.72
CA PHE A 265 -2.78 -6.07 0.09
C PHE A 265 -4.29 -6.01 -0.15
N TRP A 266 -4.74 -5.89 -1.40
CA TRP A 266 -6.18 -5.81 -1.71
C TRP A 266 -6.91 -7.15 -1.66
N ARG A 267 -6.20 -8.26 -1.90
CA ARG A 267 -6.75 -9.61 -1.81
C ARG A 267 -7.00 -10.01 -0.35
N ASP A 268 -6.01 -9.81 0.50
CA ASP A 268 -5.99 -10.34 1.87
C ASP A 268 -6.36 -9.28 2.91
N TYR A 269 -6.15 -7.98 2.64
CA TYR A 269 -6.46 -6.89 3.58
C TYR A 269 -7.31 -5.77 2.97
N PRO A 270 -8.39 -6.05 2.21
CA PRO A 270 -9.23 -5.01 1.62
C PRO A 270 -9.84 -4.05 2.65
N GLY A 271 -9.96 -4.47 3.92
CA GLY A 271 -10.38 -3.61 5.02
C GLY A 271 -9.38 -2.52 5.40
N MET A 272 -8.08 -2.80 5.29
CA MET A 272 -7.03 -1.84 5.67
C MET A 272 -6.90 -0.67 4.69
N GLY A 273 -7.32 -0.86 3.44
CA GLY A 273 -7.39 0.21 2.44
C GLY A 273 -8.73 0.98 2.43
N SER A 274 -9.65 0.65 3.34
CA SER A 274 -10.98 1.28 3.35
C SER A 274 -10.96 2.67 3.99
N LEU A 275 -11.92 3.52 3.59
CA LEU A 275 -12.09 4.88 4.13
C LEU A 275 -12.19 4.93 5.66
N SER A 276 -12.72 3.89 6.31
CA SER A 276 -12.84 3.84 7.77
C SER A 276 -11.52 3.60 8.49
N GLU A 277 -10.49 3.11 7.81
CA GLU A 277 -9.16 2.82 8.38
C GLU A 277 -8.08 3.80 7.87
N MET A 278 -8.44 4.72 6.97
CA MET A 278 -7.48 5.64 6.34
C MET A 278 -6.80 6.59 7.34
N ALA A 279 -7.50 7.02 8.39
CA ALA A 279 -6.93 7.91 9.39
C ALA A 279 -5.80 7.20 10.18
N GLU A 280 -6.06 5.99 10.66
CA GLU A 280 -5.11 5.18 11.41
C GLU A 280 -3.96 4.66 10.52
N MET A 281 -4.23 4.41 9.23
CA MET A 281 -3.18 4.16 8.23
C MET A 281 -2.31 5.40 8.01
N ALA A 282 -2.90 6.61 7.97
CA ALA A 282 -2.15 7.86 7.86
C ALA A 282 -1.19 8.03 9.04
N GLU A 283 -1.66 7.81 10.28
CA GLU A 283 -0.82 7.85 11.49
C GLU A 283 0.32 6.82 11.43
N THR A 284 0.04 5.63 10.92
CA THR A 284 1.04 4.56 10.75
C THR A 284 2.15 5.00 9.79
N PHE A 285 1.79 5.53 8.62
CA PHE A 285 2.77 6.02 7.65
C PHE A 285 3.49 7.29 8.13
N GLU A 286 2.84 8.14 8.92
CA GLU A 286 3.49 9.29 9.56
C GLU A 286 4.59 8.82 10.52
N ARG A 287 4.27 7.85 11.40
CA ARG A 287 5.23 7.28 12.34
C ARG A 287 6.40 6.61 11.64
N ILE A 288 6.14 5.75 10.64
CA ILE A 288 7.19 5.05 9.89
C ILE A 288 8.02 6.04 9.05
N GLY A 289 7.36 7.02 8.43
CA GLY A 289 8.03 8.04 7.63
C GLY A 289 8.87 9.01 8.46
N SER A 290 8.56 9.16 9.76
CA SER A 290 9.28 10.01 10.72
C SER A 290 10.44 9.30 11.42
N VAL A 291 10.75 8.05 11.06
CA VAL A 291 11.90 7.34 11.62
C VAL A 291 13.19 8.15 11.36
N PRO A 292 14.02 8.39 12.39
CA PRO A 292 15.28 9.09 12.22
C PRO A 292 16.18 8.38 11.20
N GLU A 293 16.78 9.12 10.27
CA GLU A 293 17.70 8.55 9.27
C GLU A 293 18.84 7.75 9.93
N GLU A 294 19.29 8.17 11.11
CA GLU A 294 20.33 7.48 11.88
C GLU A 294 19.91 6.07 12.33
N ALA A 295 18.62 5.84 12.61
CA ALA A 295 18.11 4.50 12.91
C ALA A 295 18.15 3.60 11.66
N ILE A 296 17.83 4.14 10.49
CA ILE A 296 17.93 3.43 9.22
C ILE A 296 19.40 3.10 8.91
N LYS A 297 20.28 4.10 8.97
CA LYS A 297 21.74 3.94 8.75
C LYS A 297 22.36 2.93 9.69
N LYS A 298 21.94 2.90 10.97
CA LYS A 298 22.38 1.88 11.93
C LYS A 298 22.01 0.47 11.47
N GLY A 299 20.76 0.26 11.03
CA GLY A 299 20.34 -1.05 10.52
C GLY A 299 21.06 -1.46 9.23
N VAL A 300 21.35 -0.50 8.35
CA VAL A 300 22.16 -0.70 7.14
C VAL A 300 23.60 -1.11 7.51
N GLU A 301 24.21 -0.43 8.47
CA GLU A 301 25.57 -0.74 8.93
C GLU A 301 25.64 -2.11 9.62
N ASP A 302 24.63 -2.46 10.44
CA ASP A 302 24.52 -3.78 11.06
C ASP A 302 24.47 -4.89 9.98
N ALA A 303 23.68 -4.69 8.91
CA ALA A 303 23.62 -5.62 7.79
C ALA A 303 24.96 -5.70 7.03
N LYS A 304 25.55 -4.55 6.70
CA LYS A 304 26.84 -4.43 6.01
C LYS A 304 27.93 -5.17 6.77
N GLN A 305 28.01 -4.95 8.08
CA GLN A 305 29.00 -5.60 8.94
C GLN A 305 28.84 -7.12 8.91
N GLY A 306 27.60 -7.64 8.91
CA GLY A 306 27.33 -9.06 8.74
C GLY A 306 27.92 -9.65 7.45
N PHE A 307 27.80 -8.95 6.32
CA PHE A 307 28.40 -9.39 5.05
C PHE A 307 29.92 -9.24 5.03
N LEU A 308 30.48 -8.18 5.63
CA LEU A 308 31.92 -8.01 5.74
C LEU A 308 32.57 -9.12 6.58
N ASP A 309 31.90 -9.56 7.65
CA ASP A 309 32.34 -10.70 8.44
C ASP A 309 32.25 -12.00 7.63
N LEU A 310 31.16 -12.22 6.88
CA LEU A 310 31.00 -13.40 6.02
C LEU A 310 32.09 -13.51 4.96
N LEU A 311 32.39 -12.39 4.29
CA LEU A 311 33.43 -12.34 3.27
C LEU A 311 34.84 -12.56 3.85
N ARG A 312 35.08 -12.10 5.09
CA ARG A 312 36.34 -12.36 5.80
C ARG A 312 36.50 -13.86 6.08
N ASP A 313 35.44 -14.51 6.55
CA ASP A 313 35.46 -15.93 6.88
C ASP A 313 35.56 -16.81 5.62
N MET A 314 34.86 -16.46 4.54
CA MET A 314 35.02 -17.11 3.23
C MET A 314 36.45 -16.98 2.70
N LYS A 315 37.06 -15.79 2.83
CA LYS A 315 38.45 -15.57 2.42
C LYS A 315 39.42 -16.41 3.24
N ALA A 316 39.21 -16.50 4.56
CA ALA A 316 40.02 -17.35 5.44
C ALA A 316 39.91 -18.85 5.08
N ASN A 317 38.80 -19.26 4.48
CA ASN A 317 38.53 -20.64 4.04
C ASN A 317 38.82 -20.89 2.54
N ASN A 318 39.47 -19.95 1.84
CA ASN A 318 39.77 -20.03 0.40
C ASN A 318 38.51 -20.33 -0.43
N ASP A 319 37.43 -19.58 -0.17
CA ASP A 319 36.14 -19.70 -0.83
C ASP A 319 35.87 -18.54 -1.80
N ASP A 320 36.71 -18.41 -2.82
CA ASP A 320 36.61 -17.34 -3.82
C ASP A 320 35.28 -17.41 -4.61
N ALA A 321 34.76 -18.62 -4.83
CA ALA A 321 33.47 -18.82 -5.49
C ALA A 321 32.31 -18.33 -4.62
N GLY A 322 32.34 -18.58 -3.31
CA GLY A 322 31.38 -18.04 -2.35
C GLY A 322 31.43 -16.51 -2.30
N ILE A 323 32.64 -15.92 -2.27
CA ILE A 323 32.83 -14.45 -2.32
C ILE A 323 32.19 -13.85 -3.58
N ALA A 324 32.47 -14.42 -4.76
CA ALA A 324 31.90 -13.95 -6.01
C ALA A 324 30.37 -14.08 -6.02
N HIS A 325 29.84 -15.18 -5.48
CA HIS A 325 28.39 -15.41 -5.41
C HIS A 325 27.69 -14.43 -4.44
N VAL A 326 28.29 -14.14 -3.29
CA VAL A 326 27.79 -13.12 -2.35
C VAL A 326 27.75 -11.77 -3.04
N HIS A 327 28.85 -11.38 -3.71
CA HIS A 327 28.94 -10.12 -4.42
C HIS A 327 27.89 -9.98 -5.53
N SER A 328 27.78 -10.98 -6.41
CA SER A 328 26.79 -10.99 -7.50
C SER A 328 25.35 -10.89 -6.95
N SER A 329 25.06 -11.57 -5.85
CA SER A 329 23.73 -11.52 -5.23
C SER A 329 23.41 -10.14 -4.66
N LEU A 330 24.38 -9.44 -4.06
CA LEU A 330 24.21 -8.07 -3.58
C LEU A 330 24.07 -7.07 -4.74
N VAL A 331 24.87 -7.21 -5.81
CA VAL A 331 24.75 -6.37 -7.01
C VAL A 331 23.38 -6.53 -7.67
N GLU A 332 22.82 -7.74 -7.70
CA GLU A 332 21.49 -7.95 -8.27
C GLU A 332 20.38 -7.29 -7.43
N ILE A 333 20.47 -7.29 -6.09
CA ILE A 333 19.53 -6.54 -5.22
C ILE A 333 19.68 -5.04 -5.46
N TYR A 334 20.91 -4.51 -5.49
CA TYR A 334 21.17 -3.11 -5.83
C TYR A 334 20.53 -2.73 -7.17
N ASN A 335 20.74 -3.55 -8.19
CA ASN A 335 20.16 -3.35 -9.51
C ASN A 335 18.62 -3.45 -9.52
N ASN A 336 17.99 -4.08 -8.52
CA ASN A 336 16.53 -4.12 -8.42
C ASN A 336 15.94 -2.83 -7.86
N ILE A 337 16.70 -2.05 -7.10
CA ILE A 337 16.19 -0.85 -6.43
C ILE A 337 16.76 0.46 -6.98
N SER A 338 17.95 0.42 -7.59
CA SER A 338 18.61 1.61 -8.11
C SER A 338 18.23 1.93 -9.56
N SER A 339 18.21 3.22 -9.88
CA SER A 339 18.05 3.72 -11.24
C SER A 339 19.33 3.53 -12.07
N GLU A 340 20.50 3.64 -11.44
CA GLU A 340 21.80 3.38 -12.04
C GLU A 340 22.17 1.91 -11.84
N LYS A 341 22.54 1.20 -12.91
CA LYS A 341 22.89 -0.23 -12.81
C LYS A 341 24.38 -0.39 -12.57
N MET A 342 24.73 -1.15 -11.54
CA MET A 342 26.10 -1.53 -11.21
C MET A 342 26.52 -2.74 -12.04
N GLN A 343 27.71 -2.64 -12.64
CA GLN A 343 28.40 -3.76 -13.27
C GLN A 343 29.30 -4.45 -12.25
N GLU A 344 29.29 -5.78 -12.23
CA GLU A 344 30.11 -6.56 -11.30
C GLU A 344 31.61 -6.42 -11.60
N SER A 345 32.42 -6.15 -10.57
CA SER A 345 33.88 -6.04 -10.68
C SER A 345 34.59 -6.79 -9.54
N PRO A 346 35.17 -7.98 -9.81
CA PRO A 346 35.84 -8.78 -8.78
C PRO A 346 36.98 -8.06 -8.06
N GLN A 347 37.63 -7.09 -8.70
CA GLN A 347 38.72 -6.29 -8.13
C GLN A 347 38.21 -5.17 -7.22
N GLN A 348 36.92 -4.85 -7.25
CA GLN A 348 36.30 -3.72 -6.56
C GLN A 348 35.23 -4.13 -5.55
N ILE A 349 35.10 -5.43 -5.21
CA ILE A 349 34.07 -5.96 -4.30
C ILE A 349 33.92 -5.10 -3.04
N ARG A 350 35.03 -4.75 -2.38
CA ARG A 350 34.97 -3.97 -1.13
C ARG A 350 34.42 -2.56 -1.34
N SER A 351 34.88 -1.84 -2.37
CA SER A 351 34.35 -0.51 -2.68
C SER A 351 32.91 -0.57 -3.19
N GLN A 352 32.54 -1.63 -3.92
CA GLN A 352 31.17 -1.83 -4.39
C GLN A 352 30.21 -2.11 -3.24
N ILE A 353 30.62 -2.85 -2.21
CA ILE A 353 29.81 -3.09 -1.00
C ILE A 353 29.43 -1.77 -0.32
N ASP A 354 30.35 -0.81 -0.19
CA ASP A 354 30.03 0.48 0.42
C ASP A 354 28.91 1.20 -0.35
N THR A 355 29.04 1.30 -1.68
CA THR A 355 28.03 1.89 -2.56
C THR A 355 26.70 1.13 -2.51
N ILE A 356 26.74 -0.21 -2.48
CA ILE A 356 25.54 -1.05 -2.41
C ILE A 356 24.74 -0.77 -1.15
N PHE A 357 25.40 -0.75 0.01
CA PHE A 357 24.71 -0.53 1.29
C PHE A 357 24.27 0.92 1.46
N GLU A 358 25.02 1.90 0.95
CA GLU A 358 24.57 3.29 0.88
C GLU A 358 23.25 3.40 0.11
N GLU A 359 23.14 2.73 -1.04
CA GLU A 359 21.91 2.73 -1.84
C GLU A 359 20.74 2.03 -1.14
N TYR A 360 20.99 0.93 -0.41
CA TYR A 360 19.96 0.30 0.42
C TYR A 360 19.40 1.27 1.47
N GLY A 361 20.28 2.07 2.10
CA GLY A 361 19.87 3.13 3.02
C GLY A 361 19.08 4.22 2.32
N ASN A 362 19.57 4.72 1.18
CA ASN A 362 18.90 5.75 0.39
C ASN A 362 17.51 5.31 -0.08
N PHE A 363 17.36 4.06 -0.52
CA PHE A 363 16.08 3.48 -0.89
C PHE A 363 15.06 3.56 0.26
N VAL A 364 15.43 3.08 1.45
CA VAL A 364 14.53 3.09 2.62
C VAL A 364 14.23 4.53 3.07
N ILE A 365 15.23 5.42 3.08
CA ILE A 365 15.04 6.84 3.43
C ILE A 365 14.07 7.51 2.45
N ASN A 366 14.22 7.27 1.16
CA ASN A 366 13.32 7.82 0.14
C ASN A 366 11.90 7.26 0.29
N ASN A 367 11.76 5.97 0.59
CA ASN A 367 10.45 5.38 0.87
C ASN A 367 9.82 5.90 2.17
N CYS A 368 10.61 6.23 3.21
CA CYS A 368 10.11 6.93 4.39
C CYS A 368 9.57 8.34 4.04
N LYS A 369 10.26 9.07 3.16
CA LYS A 369 9.77 10.37 2.65
C LYS A 369 8.46 10.20 1.87
N ASP A 370 8.36 9.15 1.05
CA ASP A 370 7.13 8.83 0.33
C ASP A 370 6.00 8.36 1.27
N ALA A 371 6.31 7.67 2.37
CA ALA A 371 5.36 7.34 3.42
C ALA A 371 4.81 8.60 4.11
N LEU A 372 5.64 9.62 4.40
CA LEU A 372 5.17 10.91 4.92
C LEU A 372 4.23 11.62 3.93
N ARG A 373 4.56 11.59 2.64
CA ARG A 373 3.69 12.14 1.59
C ARG A 373 2.37 11.39 1.50
N THR A 374 2.42 10.06 1.54
CA THR A 374 1.24 9.18 1.51
C THR A 374 0.37 9.36 2.75
N SER A 375 0.96 9.55 3.92
CA SER A 375 0.26 9.91 5.16
C SER A 375 -0.56 11.19 4.98
N LYS A 376 0.06 12.27 4.49
CA LYS A 376 -0.66 13.53 4.20
C LYS A 376 -1.82 13.34 3.23
N LEU A 377 -1.65 12.52 2.18
CA LEU A 377 -2.74 12.20 1.25
C LEU A 377 -3.90 11.49 1.95
N LEU A 378 -3.61 10.47 2.76
CA LEU A 378 -4.61 9.75 3.53
C LEU A 378 -5.30 10.67 4.55
N THR A 379 -4.59 11.59 5.21
CA THR A 379 -5.16 12.62 6.09
C THR A 379 -6.13 13.54 5.35
N ILE A 380 -5.78 13.97 4.13
CA ILE A 380 -6.68 14.78 3.29
C ILE A 380 -7.93 13.98 2.95
N GLN A 381 -7.78 12.74 2.48
CA GLN A 381 -8.91 11.87 2.09
C GLN A 381 -9.85 11.59 3.27
N SER A 382 -9.30 11.22 4.43
CA SER A 382 -10.08 10.96 5.64
C SER A 382 -10.78 12.22 6.16
N THR A 383 -10.10 13.37 6.13
CA THR A 383 -10.69 14.66 6.51
C THR A 383 -11.83 15.03 5.58
N ILE A 384 -11.67 14.91 4.27
CA ILE A 384 -12.74 15.18 3.30
C ILE A 384 -13.95 14.28 3.61
N ASP A 385 -13.74 12.97 3.73
CA ASP A 385 -14.83 12.02 3.96
C ASP A 385 -15.58 12.30 5.28
N GLN A 386 -14.86 12.57 6.37
CA GLN A 386 -15.44 12.89 7.67
C GLN A 386 -16.24 14.20 7.64
N GLN A 387 -15.69 15.26 7.05
CA GLN A 387 -16.34 16.58 7.02
C GLN A 387 -17.58 16.58 6.11
N LEU A 388 -17.53 15.86 4.97
CA LEU A 388 -18.68 15.67 4.09
C LEU A 388 -19.81 14.89 4.80
N LYS A 389 -19.49 13.83 5.55
CA LYS A 389 -20.47 13.12 6.39
C LYS A 389 -21.13 14.03 7.43
N ASN A 390 -20.36 14.97 7.98
CA ASN A 390 -20.83 15.99 8.92
C ASN A 390 -21.51 17.19 8.24
N ARG A 391 -21.77 17.12 6.92
CA ARG A 391 -22.45 18.15 6.11
C ARG A 391 -21.76 19.52 6.14
N VAL A 392 -20.44 19.53 6.31
CA VAL A 392 -19.64 20.77 6.25
C VAL A 392 -19.60 21.26 4.79
N PRO A 393 -19.80 22.57 4.52
CA PRO A 393 -19.75 23.10 3.16
C PRO A 393 -18.40 22.83 2.46
N MET A 394 -18.43 22.42 1.20
CA MET A 394 -17.21 22.08 0.42
C MET A 394 -16.14 23.17 0.46
N ASP A 395 -16.51 24.45 0.38
CA ASP A 395 -15.54 25.55 0.37
C ASP A 395 -14.76 25.65 1.70
N GLN A 396 -15.38 25.28 2.83
CA GLN A 396 -14.71 25.21 4.13
C GLN A 396 -13.80 23.99 4.23
N ILE A 397 -14.23 22.84 3.70
CA ILE A 397 -13.41 21.63 3.62
C ILE A 397 -12.17 21.91 2.77
N TYR A 398 -12.36 22.50 1.60
CA TYR A 398 -11.28 22.87 0.68
C TYR A 398 -10.26 23.79 1.36
N ALA A 399 -10.71 24.86 2.02
CA ALA A 399 -9.83 25.77 2.76
C ALA A 399 -9.04 25.06 3.88
N LYS A 400 -9.62 24.05 4.53
CA LYS A 400 -8.97 23.28 5.59
C LYS A 400 -7.88 22.35 5.07
N VAL A 401 -8.11 21.67 3.95
CA VAL A 401 -7.16 20.64 3.43
C VAL A 401 -6.16 21.19 2.41
N LEU A 402 -6.44 22.36 1.81
CA LEU A 402 -5.56 23.00 0.83
C LEU A 402 -4.12 23.25 1.37
N PRO A 403 -3.91 23.72 2.60
CA PRO A 403 -2.55 23.87 3.14
C PRO A 403 -1.80 22.55 3.25
N ILE A 404 -2.49 21.45 3.54
CA ILE A 404 -1.88 20.11 3.60
C ILE A 404 -1.52 19.66 2.19
N PHE A 405 -2.42 19.84 1.22
CA PHE A 405 -2.22 19.50 -0.18
C PHE A 405 -1.03 20.25 -0.80
N ASN A 406 -0.93 21.55 -0.55
CA ASN A 406 0.19 22.36 -1.05
C ASN A 406 1.53 21.95 -0.43
N ASN A 407 1.52 21.26 0.72
CA ASN A 407 2.70 20.77 1.41
C ASN A 407 2.98 19.26 1.16
N LEU A 408 2.35 18.65 0.16
CA LEU A 408 2.63 17.26 -0.23
C LEU A 408 4.08 17.10 -0.71
N GLU A 409 4.62 18.08 -1.43
CA GLU A 409 5.99 18.10 -1.93
C GLU A 409 6.69 19.41 -1.52
N PRO A 410 7.32 19.45 -0.34
CA PRO A 410 7.89 20.70 0.21
C PRO A 410 9.01 21.31 -0.64
N ASN A 411 9.59 20.55 -1.58
CA ASN A 411 10.66 21.01 -2.48
C ASN A 411 10.17 21.30 -3.91
N ALA A 412 8.88 21.09 -4.21
CA ALA A 412 8.34 21.48 -5.50
C ALA A 412 8.10 22.99 -5.48
N ASN A 413 8.89 23.74 -6.25
CA ASN A 413 8.88 25.21 -6.28
C ASN A 413 7.55 25.88 -6.68
N GLN A 414 6.44 25.14 -6.83
CA GLN A 414 5.11 25.68 -7.09
C GLN A 414 4.05 24.87 -6.34
N SER A 415 3.44 25.50 -5.34
CA SER A 415 2.13 25.12 -4.81
C SER A 415 1.06 25.38 -5.87
N ASP A 416 0.83 24.42 -6.77
CA ASP A 416 -0.26 24.50 -7.74
C ASP A 416 -1.48 23.71 -7.23
N PRO A 417 -2.56 24.38 -6.78
CA PRO A 417 -3.80 23.72 -6.37
C PRO A 417 -4.49 22.98 -7.53
N ASN A 418 -4.08 23.25 -8.78
CA ASN A 418 -4.54 22.57 -9.98
C ASN A 418 -3.59 21.44 -10.42
N LYS A 419 -2.56 21.13 -9.63
CA LYS A 419 -1.73 19.94 -9.86
C LYS A 419 -2.62 18.70 -9.79
N LYS A 420 -2.65 17.93 -10.88
CA LYS A 420 -3.26 16.61 -10.88
C LYS A 420 -2.33 15.64 -10.18
N ILE A 421 -2.89 14.85 -9.27
CA ILE A 421 -2.20 13.74 -8.62
C ILE A 421 -3.05 12.49 -8.75
N THR A 422 -2.42 11.33 -8.57
CA THR A 422 -3.14 10.09 -8.29
C THR A 422 -3.41 10.04 -6.78
N TRP A 423 -4.62 9.66 -6.41
CA TRP A 423 -5.08 9.55 -5.02
C TRP A 423 -5.00 8.10 -4.55
N VAL A 424 -5.08 7.86 -3.24
CA VAL A 424 -5.08 6.51 -2.70
C VAL A 424 -6.44 5.84 -2.97
N LYS A 425 -6.39 4.64 -3.53
CA LYS A 425 -7.54 3.78 -3.84
C LYS A 425 -8.33 3.45 -2.57
N GLU A 426 -9.66 3.40 -2.70
CA GLU A 426 -10.61 3.32 -1.57
C GLU A 426 -11.28 1.93 -1.41
N GLY A 427 -10.88 0.94 -2.21
CA GLY A 427 -11.43 -0.40 -2.17
C GLY A 427 -10.93 -1.26 -3.32
N PRO A 428 -10.96 -2.61 -3.23
CA PRO A 428 -10.30 -3.51 -4.17
C PRO A 428 -10.78 -3.38 -5.63
N ASP A 429 -12.05 -3.03 -5.85
CA ASP A 429 -12.67 -2.94 -7.18
C ASP A 429 -12.79 -1.50 -7.72
N VAL A 430 -12.20 -0.52 -7.00
CA VAL A 430 -12.27 0.90 -7.37
C VAL A 430 -10.91 1.35 -7.89
N PRO A 431 -10.74 1.84 -9.12
CA PRO A 431 -9.43 2.34 -9.56
C PRO A 431 -9.02 3.58 -8.74
N PRO A 432 -7.71 3.84 -8.56
CA PRO A 432 -7.26 5.07 -7.91
C PRO A 432 -7.73 6.29 -8.70
N PHE A 433 -8.33 7.25 -8.01
CA PHE A 433 -8.77 8.50 -8.64
C PHE A 433 -7.55 9.32 -9.10
N SER A 434 -7.62 9.96 -10.27
CA SER A 434 -6.56 10.86 -10.75
C SER A 434 -7.16 12.22 -11.10
N GLY A 435 -6.70 13.28 -10.43
CA GLY A 435 -7.25 14.62 -10.57
C GLY A 435 -6.73 15.59 -9.52
N THR A 436 -7.24 16.82 -9.57
CA THR A 436 -6.93 17.88 -8.60
C THR A 436 -7.67 17.67 -7.27
N LEU A 437 -7.25 18.39 -6.22
CA LEU A 437 -7.96 18.44 -4.94
C LEU A 437 -9.44 18.81 -5.09
N LYS A 438 -9.74 19.82 -5.92
CA LYS A 438 -11.11 20.28 -6.13
C LYS A 438 -11.96 19.18 -6.82
N GLN A 439 -11.40 18.54 -7.85
CA GLN A 439 -12.07 17.45 -8.55
C GLN A 439 -12.34 16.25 -7.63
N TYR A 440 -11.36 15.87 -6.78
CA TYR A 440 -11.54 14.80 -5.80
C TYR A 440 -12.65 15.14 -4.79
N LEU A 441 -12.67 16.36 -4.24
CA LEU A 441 -13.71 16.81 -3.32
C LEU A 441 -15.12 16.75 -3.96
N ILE A 442 -15.26 17.19 -5.22
CA ILE A 442 -16.52 17.12 -5.96
C ILE A 442 -16.97 15.66 -6.17
N GLN A 443 -16.04 14.80 -6.60
CA GLN A 443 -16.30 13.36 -6.77
C GLN A 443 -16.82 12.75 -5.47
N ARG A 444 -16.13 13.00 -4.35
CA ARG A 444 -16.50 12.47 -3.03
C ARG A 444 -17.86 12.97 -2.54
N GLN A 445 -18.16 14.26 -2.74
CA GLN A 445 -19.47 14.81 -2.38
C GLN A 445 -20.60 14.15 -3.17
N ILE A 446 -20.40 13.90 -4.47
CA ILE A 446 -21.39 13.24 -5.33
C ILE A 446 -21.56 11.77 -4.96
N ASP A 447 -20.48 11.04 -4.71
CA ASP A 447 -20.53 9.64 -4.27
C ASP A 447 -21.33 9.50 -2.96
N LEU A 448 -21.09 10.40 -2.00
CA LEU A 448 -21.81 10.44 -0.73
C LEU A 448 -23.31 10.72 -0.93
N LEU A 449 -23.65 11.76 -1.71
CA LEU A 449 -25.04 12.13 -1.99
C LEU A 449 -25.79 11.02 -2.74
N TYR A 450 -25.15 10.40 -3.72
CA TYR A 450 -25.72 9.30 -4.48
C TYR A 450 -25.94 8.06 -3.59
N LYS A 451 -25.01 7.75 -2.69
CA LYS A 451 -25.16 6.64 -1.73
C LYS A 451 -26.32 6.88 -0.75
N GLN A 452 -26.53 8.12 -0.32
CA GLN A 452 -27.60 8.48 0.63
C GLN A 452 -28.98 8.55 -0.04
N GLU A 453 -29.06 9.15 -1.23
CA GLU A 453 -30.31 9.39 -1.96
C GLU A 453 -30.17 9.00 -3.45
N PRO A 454 -30.04 7.70 -3.78
CA PRO A 454 -29.75 7.26 -5.14
C PRO A 454 -30.88 7.58 -6.12
N ASN A 455 -32.11 7.77 -5.61
CA ASN A 455 -33.29 8.06 -6.42
C ASN A 455 -33.54 9.56 -6.67
N LYS A 456 -32.80 10.45 -6.01
CA LYS A 456 -32.93 11.89 -6.24
C LYS A 456 -32.42 12.23 -7.65
N PRO A 457 -33.23 12.88 -8.51
CA PRO A 457 -32.85 13.13 -9.89
C PRO A 457 -31.51 13.87 -10.06
N VAL A 458 -31.25 14.87 -9.21
CA VAL A 458 -29.99 15.65 -9.22
C VAL A 458 -28.78 14.74 -8.99
N ASN A 459 -28.86 13.84 -8.01
CA ASN A 459 -27.78 12.91 -7.67
C ASN A 459 -27.55 11.88 -8.79
N LYS A 460 -28.63 11.39 -9.44
CA LYS A 460 -28.52 10.49 -10.60
C LYS A 460 -27.80 11.13 -11.77
N ILE A 461 -28.10 12.40 -12.07
CA ILE A 461 -27.44 13.14 -13.15
C ILE A 461 -25.98 13.39 -12.79
N ALA A 462 -25.69 13.85 -11.57
CA ALA A 462 -24.33 14.10 -11.10
C ALA A 462 -23.45 12.84 -11.21
N ASN A 463 -23.95 11.69 -10.73
CA ASN A 463 -23.24 10.41 -10.85
C ASN A 463 -23.06 9.97 -12.31
N SER A 464 -24.08 10.17 -13.16
CA SER A 464 -23.98 9.87 -14.60
C SER A 464 -22.92 10.72 -15.31
N ILE A 465 -22.75 11.99 -14.91
CA ILE A 465 -21.72 12.88 -15.44
C ILE A 465 -20.32 12.34 -15.13
N LEU A 466 -20.06 11.95 -13.87
CA LEU A 466 -18.75 11.43 -13.46
C LEU A 466 -18.42 10.09 -14.16
N ASN A 467 -19.40 9.19 -14.27
CA ASN A 467 -19.24 7.93 -14.99
C ASN A 467 -18.92 8.15 -16.49
N TYR A 468 -19.57 9.13 -17.11
CA TYR A 468 -19.28 9.52 -18.49
C TYR A 468 -17.84 10.06 -18.63
N LEU A 469 -17.41 10.94 -17.72
CA LEU A 469 -16.08 11.53 -17.73
C LEU A 469 -14.99 10.44 -17.62
N ASN A 470 -15.12 9.51 -16.68
CA ASN A 470 -14.19 8.39 -16.50
C ASN A 470 -14.11 7.49 -17.75
N SER A 471 -15.27 7.19 -18.35
CA SER A 471 -15.35 6.37 -19.57
C SER A 471 -14.72 7.07 -20.77
N TYR A 472 -14.95 8.38 -20.91
CA TYR A 472 -14.42 9.18 -22.01
C TYR A 472 -12.90 9.36 -21.92
N GLN A 473 -12.37 9.58 -20.72
CA GLN A 473 -10.93 9.67 -20.49
C GLN A 473 -10.22 8.38 -20.91
N THR A 474 -10.75 7.23 -20.46
CA THR A 474 -10.25 5.90 -20.83
C THR A 474 -10.27 5.68 -22.35
N TYR A 475 -11.35 6.11 -23.01
CA TYR A 475 -11.44 6.05 -24.46
C TYR A 475 -10.35 6.87 -25.14
N VAL A 476 -10.13 8.12 -24.72
CA VAL A 476 -9.09 8.98 -25.31
C VAL A 476 -7.68 8.43 -25.08
N ASP A 477 -7.39 7.93 -23.87
CA ASP A 477 -6.10 7.32 -23.55
C ASP A 477 -5.81 6.06 -24.39
N SER A 478 -6.84 5.32 -24.79
CA SER A 478 -6.69 4.16 -25.69
C SER A 478 -6.33 4.54 -27.15
N GLN A 479 -6.53 5.80 -27.54
CA GLN A 479 -6.30 6.31 -28.91
C GLN A 479 -4.90 6.91 -29.11
N ARG A 480 -3.93 6.54 -28.25
CA ARG A 480 -2.64 7.22 -27.95
C ARG A 480 -1.66 7.52 -29.10
N ILE A 481 -2.02 7.41 -30.38
CA ILE A 481 -1.17 7.82 -31.51
C ILE A 481 -1.86 8.94 -32.31
N GLY A 482 -1.43 10.20 -32.08
CA GLY A 482 -1.62 11.30 -33.03
C GLY A 482 -2.87 12.19 -32.92
N ASN A 483 -3.73 12.05 -31.90
CA ASN A 483 -4.98 12.82 -31.81
C ASN A 483 -4.93 14.00 -30.82
N SER A 484 -4.17 15.05 -31.14
CA SER A 484 -4.06 16.28 -30.32
C SER A 484 -5.41 16.96 -30.09
N THR A 485 -6.29 16.98 -31.10
CA THR A 485 -7.66 17.51 -30.99
C THR A 485 -8.49 16.72 -29.97
N GLY A 486 -8.37 15.39 -29.95
CA GLY A 486 -9.04 14.52 -28.97
C GLY A 486 -8.60 14.80 -27.53
N ILE A 487 -7.31 15.04 -27.31
CA ILE A 487 -6.74 15.41 -26.00
C ILE A 487 -7.25 16.78 -25.55
N GLN A 488 -7.22 17.79 -26.44
CA GLN A 488 -7.74 19.14 -26.12
C GLN A 488 -9.24 19.09 -25.79
N LYS A 489 -10.01 18.31 -26.55
CA LYS A 489 -11.43 18.10 -26.30
C LYS A 489 -11.68 17.39 -24.97
N ALA A 490 -10.87 16.38 -24.61
CA ALA A 490 -10.95 15.72 -23.32
C ALA A 490 -10.72 16.71 -22.17
N GLY A 491 -9.70 17.57 -22.27
CA GLY A 491 -9.45 18.62 -21.28
C GLY A 491 -10.62 19.59 -21.13
N GLN A 492 -11.21 20.08 -22.24
CA GLN A 492 -12.37 20.98 -22.18
C GLN A 492 -13.60 20.29 -21.57
N LEU A 493 -13.87 19.03 -21.95
CA LEU A 493 -14.95 18.24 -21.39
C LEU A 493 -14.75 18.02 -19.89
N GLU A 494 -13.54 17.67 -19.48
CA GLU A 494 -13.21 17.44 -18.09
C GLU A 494 -13.49 18.68 -17.24
N THR A 495 -12.95 19.84 -17.63
CA THR A 495 -13.18 21.10 -16.92
C THR A 495 -14.68 21.43 -16.84
N GLY A 496 -15.38 21.47 -17.97
CA GLY A 496 -16.80 21.87 -17.98
C GLY A 496 -17.69 20.90 -17.22
N LEU A 497 -17.49 19.59 -17.35
CA LEU A 497 -18.29 18.58 -16.66
C LEU A 497 -18.07 18.60 -15.14
N TYR A 498 -16.86 18.89 -14.66
CA TYR A 498 -16.62 19.07 -13.22
C TYR A 498 -17.30 20.33 -12.67
N GLU A 499 -17.32 21.44 -13.40
CA GLU A 499 -18.05 22.65 -12.99
C GLU A 499 -19.56 22.40 -12.91
N ILE A 500 -20.12 21.66 -13.88
CA ILE A 500 -21.53 21.23 -13.86
C ILE A 500 -21.78 20.33 -12.65
N ALA A 501 -20.90 19.34 -12.42
CA ALA A 501 -21.00 18.42 -11.30
C ALA A 501 -20.93 19.17 -9.94
N GLU A 502 -20.08 20.19 -9.82
CA GLU A 502 -20.00 21.05 -8.63
C GLU A 502 -21.34 21.75 -8.34
N GLN A 503 -21.98 22.32 -9.36
CA GLN A 503 -23.30 22.95 -9.19
C GLN A 503 -24.35 21.93 -8.73
N LEU A 504 -24.31 20.70 -9.25
CA LEU A 504 -25.23 19.64 -8.83
C LEU A 504 -24.95 19.15 -7.40
N ALA A 505 -23.68 19.06 -7.01
CA ALA A 505 -23.27 18.76 -5.64
C ALA A 505 -23.77 19.82 -4.64
N LYS A 506 -23.90 21.09 -5.08
CA LYS A 506 -24.51 22.20 -4.34
C LYS A 506 -26.05 22.25 -4.45
N ASN A 507 -26.69 21.22 -5.02
CA ASN A 507 -28.13 21.15 -5.30
C ASN A 507 -28.65 22.35 -6.13
N ASN A 508 -27.86 22.82 -7.10
CA ASN A 508 -28.18 23.93 -8.01
C ASN A 508 -28.35 23.45 -9.47
N PRO A 509 -29.47 22.80 -9.83
CA PRO A 509 -29.68 22.31 -11.18
C PRO A 509 -29.85 23.42 -12.23
N ARG A 510 -30.22 24.64 -11.83
CA ARG A 510 -30.30 25.80 -12.73
C ARG A 510 -28.90 26.26 -13.15
N GLY A 511 -27.99 26.44 -12.20
CA GLY A 511 -26.59 26.77 -12.48
C GLY A 511 -25.92 25.69 -13.34
N ALA A 512 -26.17 24.41 -13.03
CA ALA A 512 -25.70 23.30 -13.84
C ALA A 512 -26.24 23.34 -15.29
N LEU A 513 -27.53 23.67 -15.48
CA LEU A 513 -28.15 23.78 -16.79
C LEU A 513 -27.53 24.90 -17.63
N ASP A 514 -27.17 26.01 -17.01
CA ASP A 514 -26.54 27.13 -17.71
C ASP A 514 -25.10 26.78 -18.15
N LEU A 515 -24.33 26.13 -17.28
CA LEU A 515 -22.99 25.62 -17.64
C LEU A 515 -23.03 24.57 -18.76
N VAL A 516 -24.01 23.66 -18.74
CA VAL A 516 -24.17 22.68 -19.84
C VAL A 516 -24.43 23.35 -21.18
N LYS A 517 -25.19 24.45 -21.23
CA LYS A 517 -25.41 25.21 -22.47
C LYS A 517 -24.11 25.84 -22.97
N VAL A 518 -23.29 26.37 -22.07
CA VAL A 518 -21.98 26.94 -22.39
C VAL A 518 -21.07 25.86 -22.96
N LEU A 519 -20.87 24.75 -22.23
CA LEU A 519 -20.03 23.64 -22.67
C LEU A 519 -20.45 23.10 -24.05
N ARG A 520 -21.76 22.91 -24.26
CA ARG A 520 -22.27 22.47 -25.57
C ARG A 520 -21.91 23.44 -26.70
N THR A 521 -22.05 24.75 -26.45
CA THR A 521 -21.73 25.79 -27.45
C THR A 521 -20.24 25.81 -27.74
N GLU A 522 -19.39 25.67 -26.72
CA GLU A 522 -17.94 25.59 -26.88
C GLU A 522 -17.53 24.36 -27.69
N LEU A 523 -18.13 23.19 -27.44
CA LEU A 523 -17.84 21.97 -28.18
C LEU A 523 -18.18 22.11 -29.67
N ILE A 524 -19.34 22.68 -29.99
CA ILE A 524 -19.76 22.95 -31.38
C ILE A 524 -18.79 23.92 -32.05
N THR A 525 -18.46 25.02 -31.36
CA THR A 525 -17.70 26.13 -31.94
C THR A 525 -16.22 25.80 -32.10
N LYS A 526 -15.59 25.19 -31.08
CA LYS A 526 -14.14 24.90 -31.08
C LYS A 526 -13.78 23.63 -31.84
N PHE A 527 -14.66 22.62 -31.84
CA PHE A 527 -14.36 21.30 -32.43
C PHE A 527 -15.23 20.96 -33.65
N GLY A 528 -16.09 21.89 -34.11
CA GLY A 528 -16.90 21.72 -35.32
C GLY A 528 -17.97 20.62 -35.21
N GLU A 529 -18.31 20.20 -34.00
CA GLU A 529 -19.22 19.07 -33.79
C GLU A 529 -20.66 19.47 -34.12
N THR A 530 -21.18 19.01 -35.25
CA THR A 530 -22.59 19.19 -35.62
C THR A 530 -23.36 17.87 -35.50
N ASN A 531 -24.66 17.95 -35.24
CA ASN A 531 -25.53 16.77 -35.14
C ASN A 531 -25.74 16.04 -36.49
N LEU A 532 -25.15 16.51 -37.59
CA LEU A 532 -25.64 16.20 -38.92
C LEU A 532 -24.88 15.09 -39.66
N ILE A 533 -23.56 14.89 -39.51
CA ILE A 533 -22.85 13.76 -40.14
C ILE A 533 -21.62 13.38 -39.31
N GLY A 534 -21.58 12.14 -38.77
CA GLY A 534 -20.53 11.68 -37.84
C GLY A 534 -20.83 12.05 -36.38
N LYS A 535 -21.70 11.28 -35.72
CA LYS A 535 -22.19 11.54 -34.36
C LYS A 535 -21.06 11.64 -33.34
N SER A 536 -20.77 12.84 -32.82
CA SER A 536 -19.90 12.96 -31.66
C SER A 536 -20.59 12.46 -30.40
N ASN A 537 -20.01 11.44 -29.77
CA ASN A 537 -20.45 10.91 -28.48
C ASN A 537 -20.44 11.99 -27.38
N ALA A 538 -19.58 13.00 -27.49
CA ALA A 538 -19.48 14.11 -26.54
C ALA A 538 -20.69 15.05 -26.62
N ILE A 539 -21.01 15.55 -27.81
CA ILE A 539 -22.18 16.41 -28.00
C ILE A 539 -23.48 15.68 -27.67
N GLN A 540 -23.58 14.38 -27.97
CA GLN A 540 -24.74 13.59 -27.58
C GLN A 540 -24.91 13.50 -26.07
N ALA A 541 -23.83 13.17 -25.35
CA ALA A 541 -23.85 13.10 -23.90
C ALA A 541 -24.24 14.44 -23.28
N VAL A 542 -23.60 15.55 -23.69
CA VAL A 542 -23.91 16.89 -23.19
C VAL A 542 -25.33 17.32 -23.55
N THR A 543 -25.85 16.96 -24.73
CA THR A 543 -27.24 17.24 -25.12
C THR A 543 -28.23 16.47 -24.26
N GLN A 544 -27.94 15.20 -23.95
CA GLN A 544 -28.77 14.39 -23.06
C GLN A 544 -28.78 14.96 -21.63
N MET A 545 -27.61 15.33 -21.09
CA MET A 545 -27.49 16.02 -19.79
C MET A 545 -28.32 17.31 -19.77
N GLN A 546 -28.27 18.11 -20.85
CA GLN A 546 -29.08 19.32 -20.97
C GLN A 546 -30.59 19.02 -20.89
N ALA A 547 -31.04 17.97 -21.59
CA ALA A 547 -32.44 17.57 -21.59
C ALA A 547 -32.90 17.10 -20.20
N ASP A 548 -32.08 16.33 -19.49
CA ASP A 548 -32.41 15.83 -18.16
C ASP A 548 -32.42 16.93 -17.10
N LEU A 549 -31.47 17.87 -17.16
CA LEU A 549 -31.48 19.06 -16.29
C LEU A 549 -32.70 19.95 -16.53
N LYS A 550 -33.13 20.14 -17.78
CA LYS A 550 -34.37 20.87 -18.09
C LYS A 550 -35.59 20.23 -17.43
N LYS A 551 -35.68 18.89 -17.41
CA LYS A 551 -36.78 18.17 -16.74
C LYS A 551 -36.78 18.45 -15.25
N ILE A 552 -35.61 18.41 -14.59
CA ILE A 552 -35.50 18.71 -13.15
C ILE A 552 -35.96 20.13 -12.86
N VAL A 553 -35.36 21.13 -13.53
CA VAL A 553 -35.67 22.55 -13.31
C VAL A 553 -37.15 22.84 -13.54
N PHE A 554 -37.76 22.23 -14.56
CA PHE A 554 -39.19 22.37 -14.85
C PHE A 554 -40.08 21.73 -13.77
N ASN A 555 -39.68 20.57 -13.24
CA ASN A 555 -40.40 19.90 -12.16
C ASN A 555 -40.33 20.70 -10.85
N GLU A 556 -39.17 21.26 -10.51
CA GLU A 556 -39.02 22.16 -9.35
C GLU A 556 -39.91 23.39 -9.47
N TYR A 557 -39.96 24.00 -10.66
CA TYR A 557 -40.86 25.12 -10.94
C TYR A 557 -42.34 24.74 -10.72
N LYS A 558 -42.76 23.58 -11.24
CA LYS A 558 -44.13 23.06 -11.03
C LYS A 558 -44.46 22.85 -9.56
N GLN A 559 -43.54 22.26 -8.79
CA GLN A 559 -43.73 22.02 -7.35
C GLN A 559 -43.84 23.34 -6.58
N GLY A 560 -42.97 24.32 -6.87
CA GLY A 560 -43.06 25.65 -6.26
C GLY A 560 -44.39 26.36 -6.57
N MET A 561 -44.88 26.26 -7.82
CA MET A 561 -46.18 26.80 -8.20
C MET A 561 -47.35 26.12 -7.47
N ALA A 562 -47.28 24.80 -7.26
CA ALA A 562 -48.31 24.06 -6.51
C ALA A 562 -48.32 24.46 -5.03
N GLN A 563 -47.16 24.62 -4.39
CA GLN A 563 -47.07 25.08 -3.00
C GLN A 563 -47.59 26.50 -2.81
N MET A 564 -47.28 27.41 -3.74
CA MET A 564 -47.84 28.78 -3.71
C MET A 564 -49.36 28.80 -3.85
N ARG A 565 -49.95 27.88 -4.62
CA ARG A 565 -51.42 27.75 -4.70
C ARG A 565 -52.03 27.28 -3.39
N LEU A 566 -51.40 26.32 -2.71
CA LEU A 566 -51.87 25.79 -1.41
C LEU A 566 -51.75 26.81 -0.26
N HIS A 567 -50.75 27.69 -0.29
CA HIS A 567 -50.62 28.77 0.72
C HIS A 567 -51.54 29.96 0.49
N ASN A 568 -52.09 30.11 -0.72
CA ASN A 568 -53.03 31.18 -1.08
C ASN A 568 -54.49 30.73 -1.08
N GLU A 569 -54.80 29.51 -0.63
CA GLU A 569 -56.18 29.14 -0.32
C GLU A 569 -56.65 29.90 0.94
N PRO A 570 -57.81 30.58 0.90
CA PRO A 570 -58.33 31.27 2.08
C PRO A 570 -58.53 30.27 3.21
N LYS A 571 -58.00 30.56 4.42
CA LYS A 571 -58.32 29.77 5.61
C LYS A 571 -59.84 29.68 5.72
N PRO A 572 -60.41 28.48 5.96
CA PRO A 572 -61.85 28.35 6.14
C PRO A 572 -62.26 29.30 7.26
N THR A 573 -63.15 30.23 6.95
CA THR A 573 -63.80 31.10 7.93
C THR A 573 -64.38 30.21 9.02
N PRO A 574 -64.18 30.52 10.32
CA PRO A 574 -64.77 29.73 11.39
C PRO A 574 -66.28 29.68 11.15
N SER A 575 -66.85 28.48 11.14
CA SER A 575 -68.30 28.32 11.15
C SER A 575 -68.84 29.10 12.35
N PRO A 576 -69.85 29.97 12.19
CA PRO A 576 -70.55 30.49 13.35
C PRO A 576 -71.18 29.29 14.06
N ASP A 577 -70.99 29.23 15.38
CA ASP A 577 -71.61 28.24 16.25
C ASP A 577 -73.13 28.18 16.00
N LEU A 578 -73.66 26.96 15.92
CA LEU A 578 -75.08 26.63 16.02
C LEU A 578 -75.30 25.75 17.25
#